data_AF-A0AAE6M1I0-F1
#
_entry.id   AF-A0AAE6M1I0-F1
#
_cell.length_a   1.000
_cell.length_b   1.000
_cell.length_c   1.000
_cell.angle_alpha   90.00
_cell.angle_beta   90.00
_cell.angle_gamma   90.00
#
_symmetry.space_group_name_H-M   'P 1'
#
loop_
_entity.id
_entity.type
_entity.pdbx_description
1 polymer ?
#
loop_
_entity_poly.entity_id
_entity_poly.type
_entity_poly.pdbx_seq_one_letter_code
_entity_poly.pdbx_strand_id
1 'polypeptide(L)'
;MSWWQNLFSRKSQYGNLRTTGQINAVQISRQSELTVIVAPVTGQLQKIDDENDQIHSKNGFMMLPNGYTILSPVSGIVVESKKNMLTIKSVNHAEVVVSVVTHDTDNARLALYSHGQQLHAGDMIGTISAKNSNATVYVIFEENVIPRVRYGAVYAGQNVWQNQEVVNESK
;
A
#
# COMPACT_ATOMS: atom_id res chain seq x y z
N MET A 1 52.24 -32.63 -6.66
CA MET A 1 51.41 -31.41 -6.82
C MET A 1 50.17 -31.77 -7.62
N SER A 2 49.01 -31.89 -6.95
CA SER A 2 47.75 -32.32 -7.55
C SER A 2 46.68 -31.25 -7.34
N TRP A 3 46.47 -30.43 -8.36
CA TRP A 3 45.51 -29.31 -8.41
C TRP A 3 44.07 -29.74 -8.02
N TRP A 4 43.69 -30.99 -8.28
CA TRP A 4 42.35 -31.51 -7.99
C TRP A 4 42.00 -31.64 -6.50
N GLN A 5 42.97 -31.74 -5.59
CA GLN A 5 42.70 -31.87 -4.15
C GLN A 5 42.20 -30.57 -3.50
N ASN A 6 42.43 -29.40 -4.13
CA ASN A 6 41.96 -28.10 -3.63
C ASN A 6 40.51 -27.77 -4.01
N LEU A 7 39.87 -28.57 -4.87
CA LEU A 7 38.47 -28.35 -5.26
C LEU A 7 37.46 -28.96 -4.27
N PHE A 8 37.88 -29.92 -3.45
CA PHE A 8 36.98 -30.63 -2.52
C PHE A 8 37.12 -30.24 -1.04
N SER A 9 38.11 -29.42 -0.70
CA SER A 9 38.33 -28.91 0.67
C SER A 9 37.56 -27.62 1.01
N ARG A 10 36.72 -27.12 0.10
CA ARG A 10 35.79 -25.99 0.38
C ARG A 10 34.36 -26.42 0.75
N LYS A 11 34.20 -27.56 1.42
CA LYS A 11 32.92 -27.96 2.04
C LYS A 11 32.85 -27.46 3.50
N SER A 12 32.51 -26.18 3.72
CA SER A 12 31.93 -25.77 5.02
C SER A 12 31.09 -24.49 5.02
N GLN A 13 31.00 -23.71 3.93
CA GLN A 13 30.30 -22.41 3.98
C GLN A 13 28.85 -22.39 3.47
N TYR A 14 28.25 -23.54 3.15
CA TYR A 14 26.86 -23.60 2.66
C TYR A 14 25.83 -24.15 3.65
N GLY A 15 26.23 -24.50 4.88
CA GLY A 15 25.31 -24.94 5.93
C GLY A 15 24.55 -23.80 6.61
N ASN A 16 25.15 -22.61 6.69
CA ASN A 16 24.60 -21.50 7.48
C ASN A 16 23.67 -20.56 6.70
N LEU A 17 23.66 -20.61 5.36
CA LEU A 17 22.79 -19.72 4.56
C LEU A 17 21.32 -20.17 4.54
N ARG A 18 21.04 -21.46 4.78
CA ARG A 18 19.65 -21.96 4.81
C ARG A 18 18.93 -21.62 6.11
N THR A 19 19.64 -21.58 7.23
CA THR A 19 19.08 -21.26 8.54
C THR A 19 18.85 -19.76 8.73
N THR A 20 19.77 -18.87 8.31
CA THR A 20 19.56 -17.43 8.50
C THR A 20 18.43 -16.87 7.63
N GLY A 21 18.27 -17.38 6.40
CA GLY A 21 17.17 -16.97 5.51
C GLY A 21 15.80 -17.42 6.02
N GLN A 22 15.69 -18.63 6.56
CA GLN A 22 14.46 -19.13 7.17
C GLN A 22 14.15 -18.46 8.51
N ILE A 23 15.15 -18.19 9.35
CA ILE A 23 14.94 -17.51 10.64
C ILE A 23 14.50 -16.06 10.40
N ASN A 24 15.06 -15.35 9.42
CA ASN A 24 14.58 -14.01 9.03
C ASN A 24 13.19 -14.06 8.41
N ALA A 25 12.89 -14.99 7.49
CA ALA A 25 11.55 -15.11 6.91
C ALA A 25 10.49 -15.46 7.97
N VAL A 26 10.84 -16.30 8.95
CA VAL A 26 9.95 -16.67 10.07
C VAL A 26 9.82 -15.55 11.10
N GLN A 27 10.85 -14.72 11.33
CA GLN A 27 10.73 -13.53 12.17
C GLN A 27 9.93 -12.41 11.49
N ILE A 28 10.13 -12.18 10.18
CA ILE A 28 9.33 -11.25 9.38
C ILE A 28 7.88 -11.73 9.29
N SER A 29 7.64 -13.04 9.17
CA SER A 29 6.29 -13.60 9.18
C SER A 29 5.66 -13.63 10.57
N ARG A 30 6.44 -13.58 11.66
CA ARG A 30 5.91 -13.47 13.04
C ARG A 30 5.66 -12.02 13.45
N GLN A 31 6.26 -11.06 12.76
CA GLN A 31 5.88 -9.65 12.79
C GLN A 31 4.78 -9.33 11.75
N SER A 32 4.18 -10.31 11.07
CA SER A 32 3.24 -10.09 9.96
C SER A 32 1.83 -9.62 10.35
N GLU A 33 1.61 -9.21 11.60
CA GLU A 33 0.44 -8.42 11.98
C GLU A 33 0.53 -6.97 11.45
N LEU A 34 1.65 -6.62 10.82
CA LEU A 34 1.86 -5.31 10.22
C LEU A 34 0.95 -5.13 9.00
N THR A 35 -0.02 -4.25 9.15
CA THR A 35 -0.90 -3.84 8.06
C THR A 35 -0.08 -3.26 6.91
N VAL A 36 -0.12 -3.94 5.78
CA VAL A 36 0.53 -3.45 4.56
C VAL A 36 -0.43 -2.50 3.87
N ILE A 37 -0.02 -1.24 3.76
CA ILE A 37 -0.71 -0.24 2.97
C ILE A 37 0.14 0.04 1.74
N VAL A 38 -0.46 -0.15 0.56
CA VAL A 38 0.22 0.12 -0.70
C VAL A 38 -0.30 1.39 -1.35
N ALA A 39 0.54 2.03 -2.15
CA ALA A 39 0.13 3.16 -2.96
C ALA A 39 -0.94 2.72 -3.98
N PRO A 40 -2.12 3.35 -4.00
CA PRO A 40 -3.16 3.01 -4.98
C PRO A 40 -2.77 3.42 -6.40
N VAL A 41 -1.91 4.42 -6.58
CA VAL A 41 -1.52 4.93 -7.89
C VAL A 41 -0.02 5.18 -7.96
N THR A 42 0.53 5.19 -9.17
CA THR A 42 1.87 5.72 -9.41
C THR A 42 1.77 7.23 -9.46
N GLY A 43 2.60 7.95 -8.71
CA GLY A 43 2.54 9.41 -8.67
C GLY A 43 3.17 10.01 -7.41
N GLN A 44 2.70 11.20 -7.05
CA GLN A 44 3.19 11.93 -5.89
C GLN A 44 2.25 11.73 -4.70
N LEU A 45 2.74 11.11 -3.63
CA LEU A 45 2.04 10.96 -2.35
C LEU A 45 2.25 12.21 -1.49
N GLN A 46 1.14 12.79 -1.04
CA GLN A 46 1.09 14.04 -0.27
C GLN A 46 0.15 13.89 0.93
N LYS A 47 0.33 14.76 1.91
CA LYS A 47 -0.59 14.87 3.05
C LYS A 47 -1.91 15.48 2.54
N ILE A 48 -3.03 15.13 3.17
CA ILE A 48 -4.29 15.83 2.94
C ILE A 48 -4.16 17.21 3.60
N ASP A 49 -4.13 18.27 2.78
CA ASP A 49 -4.05 19.66 3.25
C ASP A 49 -5.43 20.24 3.57
N ASP A 50 -5.45 21.28 4.41
CA ASP A 50 -6.64 21.78 5.10
C ASP A 50 -7.69 22.47 4.21
N GLU A 51 -7.36 22.84 2.96
CA GLU A 51 -8.16 23.74 2.11
C GLU A 51 -9.14 23.04 1.15
N ASN A 52 -9.21 21.70 1.13
CA ASN A 52 -10.10 21.00 0.19
C ASN A 52 -11.39 20.50 0.87
N ASP A 53 -12.46 21.30 0.76
CA ASP A 53 -13.78 21.06 1.37
C ASP A 53 -14.50 19.79 0.89
N GLN A 54 -14.00 19.12 -0.15
CA GLN A 54 -14.67 17.95 -0.75
C GLN A 54 -14.49 16.66 0.07
N ILE A 55 -13.71 16.69 1.15
CA ILE A 55 -13.36 15.49 1.92
C ILE A 55 -13.68 15.68 3.40
N HIS A 56 -14.45 14.71 3.93
CA HIS A 56 -14.97 14.74 5.28
C HIS A 56 -13.95 14.35 6.38
N SER A 57 -12.79 13.80 6.01
CA SER A 57 -11.76 13.36 6.96
C SER A 57 -10.34 13.56 6.43
N LYS A 58 -9.43 13.96 7.32
CA LYS A 58 -7.99 14.17 7.05
C LYS A 58 -7.14 13.00 7.50
N ASN A 59 -7.77 11.94 7.99
CA ASN A 59 -7.09 10.76 8.51
C ASN A 59 -6.60 9.90 7.35
N GLY A 60 -5.53 10.30 6.68
CA GLY A 60 -5.04 9.58 5.51
C GLY A 60 -4.05 10.37 4.68
N PHE A 61 -4.01 10.03 3.40
CA PHE A 61 -3.12 10.66 2.43
C PHE A 61 -3.82 10.83 1.09
N MET A 62 -3.26 11.73 0.27
CA MET A 62 -3.70 11.93 -1.10
C MET A 62 -2.56 11.64 -2.07
N MET A 63 -2.92 11.29 -3.30
CA MET A 63 -1.97 11.05 -4.37
C MET A 63 -2.38 11.80 -5.63
N LEU A 64 -1.41 12.49 -6.21
CA LEU A 64 -1.50 13.05 -7.56
C LEU A 64 -1.00 11.99 -8.54
N PRO A 65 -1.89 11.35 -9.32
CA PRO A 65 -1.56 10.25 -10.19
C PRO A 65 -0.76 10.72 -11.42
N ASN A 66 0.21 9.91 -11.80
CA ASN A 66 0.96 9.98 -13.07
C ASN A 66 0.82 8.66 -13.85
N GLY A 67 -0.19 7.85 -13.52
CA GLY A 67 -0.45 6.55 -14.13
C GLY A 67 -1.93 6.37 -14.44
N TYR A 68 -2.26 5.27 -15.09
CA TYR A 68 -3.60 5.00 -15.65
C TYR A 68 -4.45 4.08 -14.78
N THR A 69 -3.89 3.54 -13.70
CA THR A 69 -4.49 2.46 -12.91
C THR A 69 -4.60 2.88 -11.46
N ILE A 70 -5.73 2.53 -10.86
CA ILE A 70 -5.98 2.66 -9.42
C ILE A 70 -6.03 1.25 -8.85
N LEU A 71 -5.19 1.01 -7.86
CA LEU A 71 -5.04 -0.26 -7.15
C LEU A 71 -5.64 -0.14 -5.75
N SER A 72 -6.07 -1.27 -5.20
CA SER A 72 -6.55 -1.35 -3.82
C SER A 72 -5.38 -1.09 -2.87
N PRO A 73 -5.49 -0.11 -1.95
CA PRO A 73 -4.41 0.19 -1.01
C PRO A 73 -4.29 -0.85 0.11
N VAL A 74 -5.36 -1.61 0.38
CA VAL A 74 -5.44 -2.59 1.46
C VAL A 74 -6.16 -3.86 1.01
N SER A 75 -5.92 -4.95 1.72
CA SER A 75 -6.71 -6.18 1.60
C SER A 75 -7.91 -6.12 2.54
N GLY A 76 -9.06 -6.58 2.09
CA GLY A 76 -10.28 -6.55 2.89
C GLY A 76 -11.55 -6.94 2.14
N ILE A 77 -12.69 -6.58 2.73
CA ILE A 77 -14.01 -6.86 2.20
C ILE A 77 -14.68 -5.54 1.80
N VAL A 78 -15.26 -5.50 0.61
CA VAL A 78 -16.01 -4.34 0.11
C VAL A 78 -17.27 -4.15 0.95
N VAL A 79 -17.42 -2.94 1.52
CA VAL A 79 -18.61 -2.50 2.26
C VAL A 79 -19.53 -1.70 1.36
N GLU A 80 -18.96 -0.75 0.60
CA GLU A 80 -19.72 0.11 -0.29
C GLU A 80 -18.90 0.41 -1.54
N SER A 81 -19.56 0.49 -2.70
CA SER A 81 -18.90 0.81 -3.96
C SER A 81 -19.78 1.75 -4.79
N LYS A 82 -19.17 2.85 -5.23
CA LYS A 82 -19.72 3.88 -6.13
C LYS A 82 -18.69 4.18 -7.20
N LYS A 83 -19.08 4.91 -8.24
CA LYS A 83 -18.17 5.28 -9.35
C LYS A 83 -16.93 6.06 -8.92
N ASN A 84 -17.00 6.82 -7.83
CA ASN A 84 -15.93 7.68 -7.32
C ASN A 84 -15.47 7.32 -5.90
N MET A 85 -16.07 6.30 -5.27
CA MET A 85 -15.79 5.95 -3.88
C MET A 85 -15.88 4.43 -3.68
N LEU A 86 -14.92 3.87 -2.95
CA LEU A 86 -14.90 2.46 -2.56
C LEU A 86 -14.54 2.37 -1.08
N THR A 87 -15.41 1.77 -0.29
CA THR A 87 -15.20 1.52 1.14
C THR A 87 -14.83 0.06 1.34
N ILE A 88 -13.68 -0.17 1.97
CA ILE A 88 -13.13 -1.49 2.25
C ILE A 88 -12.98 -1.65 3.76
N LYS A 89 -13.66 -2.64 4.32
CA LYS A 89 -13.38 -3.13 5.67
C LYS A 89 -12.09 -3.91 5.62
N SER A 90 -11.01 -3.31 6.10
CA SER A 90 -9.69 -3.93 6.10
C SER A 90 -9.65 -5.08 7.10
N VAL A 91 -8.74 -6.04 6.89
CA VAL A 91 -8.52 -7.12 7.85
C VAL A 91 -7.92 -6.57 9.16
N ASN A 92 -7.14 -5.49 9.07
CA ASN A 92 -6.36 -4.94 10.18
C ASN A 92 -6.67 -3.46 10.51
N HIS A 93 -7.64 -2.84 9.84
CA HIS A 93 -8.18 -1.50 10.14
C HIS A 93 -9.71 -1.58 10.07
N ALA A 94 -10.45 -0.68 10.74
CA ALA A 94 -11.92 -0.70 10.61
C ALA A 94 -12.36 -0.51 9.17
N GLU A 95 -12.22 0.69 8.61
CA GLU A 95 -12.71 1.02 7.28
C GLU A 95 -11.74 1.97 6.57
N VAL A 96 -11.42 1.63 5.33
CA VAL A 96 -10.58 2.41 4.43
C VAL A 96 -11.43 2.84 3.26
N VAL A 97 -11.54 4.15 3.06
CA VAL A 97 -12.27 4.76 1.96
C VAL A 97 -11.27 5.21 0.90
N VAL A 98 -11.41 4.67 -0.30
CA VAL A 98 -10.71 5.14 -1.49
C VAL A 98 -11.67 6.05 -2.25
N SER A 99 -11.31 7.32 -2.39
CA SER A 99 -12.11 8.32 -3.12
C SER A 99 -11.31 8.90 -4.28
N VAL A 100 -11.98 9.13 -5.40
CA VAL A 100 -11.38 9.71 -6.60
C VAL A 100 -12.13 10.99 -6.90
N VAL A 101 -11.41 12.11 -6.80
CA VAL A 101 -11.93 13.44 -7.11
C VAL A 101 -11.35 13.87 -8.45
N THR A 102 -12.20 14.34 -9.34
CA THR A 102 -11.80 14.85 -10.65
C THR A 102 -12.79 15.94 -11.06
N HIS A 103 -12.32 16.98 -11.74
CA HIS A 103 -13.20 18.00 -12.31
C HIS A 103 -14.13 17.45 -13.39
N ASP A 104 -13.75 16.33 -14.00
CA ASP A 104 -14.50 15.66 -15.06
C ASP A 104 -14.63 14.17 -14.73
N THR A 105 -15.87 13.72 -14.57
CA THR A 105 -16.22 12.39 -14.06
C THR A 105 -15.80 11.26 -14.97
N ASP A 106 -15.50 11.53 -16.25
CA ASP A 106 -15.07 10.50 -17.20
C ASP A 106 -13.54 10.27 -17.18
N ASN A 107 -12.78 11.16 -16.55
CA ASN A 107 -11.31 11.07 -16.54
C ASN A 107 -10.77 10.11 -15.48
N ALA A 108 -11.54 9.80 -14.44
CA ALA A 108 -11.13 8.82 -13.44
C ALA A 108 -12.37 8.15 -12.83
N ARG A 109 -12.35 6.81 -12.78
CA ARG A 109 -13.45 6.03 -12.23
C ARG A 109 -12.95 4.80 -11.49
N LEU A 110 -13.67 4.44 -10.44
CA LEU A 110 -13.55 3.16 -9.76
C LEU A 110 -14.47 2.12 -10.41
N ALA A 111 -14.04 0.87 -10.37
CA ALA A 111 -14.87 -0.26 -10.71
C ALA A 111 -15.96 -0.44 -9.65
N LEU A 112 -17.11 -0.99 -10.10
CA LEU A 112 -18.23 -1.27 -9.22
C LEU A 112 -18.10 -2.69 -8.67
N TYR A 113 -18.15 -2.79 -7.35
CA TYR A 113 -18.07 -4.03 -6.61
C TYR A 113 -19.37 -4.27 -5.84
N SER A 114 -19.72 -5.55 -5.67
CA SER A 114 -20.81 -5.93 -4.78
C SER A 114 -20.35 -5.94 -3.32
N HIS A 115 -21.26 -5.61 -2.41
CA HIS A 115 -21.02 -5.77 -0.98
C HIS A 115 -20.59 -7.20 -0.65
N GLY A 116 -19.58 -7.36 0.20
CA GLY A 116 -19.04 -8.66 0.60
C GLY A 116 -17.95 -9.22 -0.32
N GLN A 117 -17.63 -8.57 -1.45
CA GLN A 117 -16.53 -9.02 -2.31
C GLN A 117 -15.17 -8.82 -1.62
N GLN A 118 -14.28 -9.80 -1.79
CA GLN A 118 -12.92 -9.74 -1.27
C GLN A 118 -11.99 -9.05 -2.26
N LEU A 119 -11.16 -8.16 -1.75
CA LEU A 119 -10.08 -7.49 -2.48
C LEU A 119 -8.74 -7.73 -1.76
N HIS A 120 -7.67 -7.82 -2.54
CA HIS A 120 -6.30 -7.83 -2.04
C HIS A 120 -5.62 -6.49 -2.31
N ALA A 121 -4.70 -6.11 -1.44
CA ALA A 121 -3.81 -4.98 -1.67
C ALA A 121 -3.06 -5.17 -3.00
N GLY A 122 -3.14 -4.17 -3.87
CA GLY A 122 -2.57 -4.21 -5.22
C GLY A 122 -3.54 -4.67 -6.33
N ASP A 123 -4.74 -5.16 -6.00
CA ASP A 123 -5.75 -5.48 -7.02
C ASP A 123 -6.18 -4.22 -7.76
N MET A 124 -6.42 -4.31 -9.07
CA MET A 124 -6.91 -3.16 -9.84
C MET A 124 -8.38 -2.87 -9.49
N ILE A 125 -8.63 -1.66 -8.98
CA ILE A 125 -9.95 -1.18 -8.55
C ILE A 125 -10.48 0.00 -9.36
N GLY A 126 -9.72 0.51 -10.31
CA GLY A 126 -10.13 1.65 -11.12
C GLY A 126 -9.09 2.05 -12.15
N THR A 127 -9.46 3.06 -12.93
CA THR A 127 -8.66 3.57 -14.04
C THR A 127 -8.73 5.08 -14.11
N ILE A 128 -7.64 5.67 -14.61
CA ILE A 128 -7.48 7.09 -14.87
C ILE A 128 -7.12 7.22 -16.35
N SER A 129 -7.86 8.05 -17.08
CA SER A 129 -7.58 8.38 -18.48
C SER A 129 -6.53 9.49 -18.51
N ALA A 130 -5.31 9.24 -19.04
CA ALA A 130 -4.32 10.32 -19.20
C ALA A 130 -4.51 11.07 -20.53
N LYS A 131 -4.28 12.38 -20.57
CA LYS A 131 -2.92 12.96 -20.63
C LYS A 131 -2.70 14.19 -19.73
N ASN A 132 -3.72 14.62 -18.99
CA ASN A 132 -3.73 15.78 -18.07
C ASN A 132 -4.90 15.64 -17.08
N SER A 133 -5.04 14.46 -16.45
CA SER A 133 -6.10 14.27 -15.47
C SER A 133 -5.75 15.04 -14.19
N ASN A 134 -6.49 16.11 -13.90
CA ASN A 134 -6.54 16.76 -12.57
C ASN A 134 -7.33 15.86 -11.58
N ALA A 135 -7.03 14.56 -11.61
CA ALA A 135 -7.61 13.59 -10.69
C ALA A 135 -6.75 13.56 -9.44
N THR A 136 -7.38 13.53 -8.28
CA THR A 136 -6.72 13.29 -7.01
C THR A 136 -7.32 12.04 -6.38
N VAL A 137 -6.46 11.11 -5.99
CA VAL A 137 -6.88 9.87 -5.33
C VAL A 137 -6.62 10.02 -3.84
N TYR A 138 -7.65 9.78 -3.05
CA TYR A 138 -7.61 9.87 -1.60
C TYR A 138 -7.74 8.50 -0.98
N VAL A 139 -6.96 8.25 0.06
CA VAL A 139 -7.07 7.07 0.91
C VAL A 139 -7.26 7.56 2.32
N ILE A 140 -8.45 7.30 2.86
CA ILE A 140 -8.92 7.82 4.15
C ILE A 140 -9.20 6.63 5.07
N PHE A 141 -8.82 6.78 6.32
CA PHE A 141 -9.00 5.83 7.41
C PHE A 141 -10.06 6.40 8.35
N GLU A 142 -11.17 5.69 8.54
CA GLU A 142 -12.27 6.14 9.41
C GLU A 142 -11.95 6.00 10.92
N GLU A 143 -10.85 5.32 11.27
CA GLU A 143 -10.38 5.18 12.65
C GLU A 143 -9.45 6.32 13.10
N ASN A 144 -9.33 6.47 14.42
CA ASN A 144 -8.42 7.43 15.08
C ASN A 144 -6.92 7.13 14.88
N VAL A 145 -6.55 5.94 14.38
CA VAL A 145 -5.16 5.56 14.18
C VAL A 145 -4.77 5.80 12.73
N ILE A 146 -4.10 6.93 12.49
CA ILE A 146 -3.64 7.33 11.16
C ILE A 146 -2.30 6.64 10.85
N PRO A 147 -2.18 5.98 9.68
CA PRO A 147 -0.90 5.55 9.15
C PRO A 147 0.18 6.61 9.13
N ARG A 148 1.39 6.27 9.58
CA ARG A 148 2.56 7.04 9.17
C ARG A 148 2.99 6.58 7.79
N VAL A 149 3.04 7.50 6.84
CA VAL A 149 3.40 7.24 5.44
C VAL A 149 4.61 8.05 5.01
N ARG A 150 5.38 7.52 4.05
CA ARG A 150 6.46 8.26 3.38
C ARG A 150 5.87 9.09 2.23
N TYR A 151 5.95 10.42 2.36
CA TYR A 151 5.60 11.34 1.28
C TYR A 151 6.69 11.40 0.21
N GLY A 152 6.29 11.59 -1.04
CA GLY A 152 7.23 11.58 -2.17
C GLY A 152 6.67 10.89 -3.41
N ALA A 153 7.55 10.65 -4.38
CA ALA A 153 7.22 9.87 -5.57
C ALA A 153 7.15 8.38 -5.21
N VAL A 154 6.07 7.71 -5.62
CA VAL A 154 5.79 6.31 -5.30
C VAL A 154 5.20 5.60 -6.52
N TYR A 155 5.51 4.31 -6.69
CA TYR A 155 4.89 3.46 -7.69
C TYR A 155 3.62 2.77 -7.15
N ALA A 156 2.61 2.58 -8.00
CA ALA A 156 1.42 1.82 -7.64
C ALA A 156 1.79 0.44 -7.09
N GLY A 157 1.16 0.05 -5.97
CA GLY A 157 1.41 -1.23 -5.30
C GLY A 157 2.65 -1.24 -4.39
N GLN A 158 3.46 -0.19 -4.38
CA GLN A 158 4.58 -0.06 -3.44
C GLN A 158 4.06 0.16 -2.01
N ASN A 159 4.67 -0.49 -1.02
CA ASN A 159 4.37 -0.24 0.39
C ASN A 159 4.72 1.21 0.78
N VAL A 160 3.74 1.93 1.32
CA VAL A 160 3.87 3.32 1.76
C VAL A 160 3.87 3.47 3.27
N TRP A 161 3.53 2.41 4.00
CA TRP A 161 3.45 2.38 5.46
C TRP A 161 4.85 2.40 6.10
N GLN A 162 5.03 3.22 7.13
CA GLN A 162 6.16 3.15 8.04
C GLN A 162 5.71 2.53 9.36
N ASN A 163 6.34 1.43 9.75
CA ASN A 163 6.20 0.93 11.12
C ASN A 163 6.71 1.98 12.09
N GLN A 164 5.98 2.21 13.18
CA GLN A 164 6.58 2.79 14.36
C GLN A 164 7.64 1.80 14.84
N GLU A 165 8.90 2.05 14.52
CA GLU A 165 9.94 1.58 15.41
C GLU A 165 9.65 2.26 16.74
N VAL A 166 9.27 1.47 17.74
CA VAL A 166 9.39 1.88 19.13
C VAL A 166 10.86 2.22 19.29
N VAL A 167 11.19 3.51 19.23
CA VAL A 167 12.49 3.99 19.65
C VAL A 167 12.53 3.71 21.15
N ASN A 168 12.99 2.51 21.51
CA ASN A 168 13.55 2.27 22.81
C ASN A 168 14.81 3.13 22.85
N GLU A 169 14.67 4.39 23.23
CA GLU A 169 15.75 5.14 23.87
C GLU A 169 16.03 4.45 25.21
N SER A 170 16.72 3.30 25.13
CA SER A 170 17.33 2.68 26.28
C SER A 170 18.69 3.36 26.51
N LYS A 171 18.67 4.23 27.52
CA LYS A 171 19.78 4.85 28.28
C LYS A 171 20.37 6.15 27.76
#